data_AF-A0A844ELN2-F1
#
_entry.id   AF-A0A844ELN2-F1
#
_cell.length_a   1.000
_cell.length_b   1.000
_cell.length_c   1.000
_cell.angle_alpha   90.00
_cell.angle_beta   90.00
_cell.angle_gamma   90.00
#
_symmetry.space_group_name_H-M   'P 1'
#
loop_
_entity.id
_entity.type
_entity.pdbx_description
1 polymer ?
#
loop_
_entity_poly.entity_id
_entity_poly.type
_entity_poly.pdbx_seq_one_letter_code
_entity_poly.pdbx_strand_id
1 'polypeptide(L)'
;MDNQKQVVHDGWDEYANKRIYKSRGKIGIWRSLGFGVFSFFSISMQGLVGAWLMFFYTTFAGLSAGQGATIFLIGRVADAIVSLVMGNISDNIYKYKLGRMFGRRHIFILIAAPSVLVAITMWVAGMSFWYYLITYLIVTVLMSTLQIPWETLPNEMTKDFNERTKMSTTR
;
A
#
# COMPACT_ATOMS: atom_id res chain seq x y z
N MET A 1 41.36 -12.05 14.97
CA MET A 1 40.33 -11.50 15.88
C MET A 1 39.01 -11.65 15.18
N ASP A 2 38.28 -12.69 15.57
CA ASP A 2 37.08 -13.18 14.90
C ASP A 2 35.93 -12.20 15.12
N ASN A 3 35.39 -11.65 14.04
CA ASN A 3 34.43 -10.57 14.07
C ASN A 3 33.04 -11.17 14.35
N GLN A 4 32.73 -11.37 15.64
CA GLN A 4 31.42 -11.83 16.07
C GLN A 4 30.36 -10.80 15.66
N LYS A 5 29.70 -11.06 14.53
CA LYS A 5 28.49 -10.35 14.11
C LYS A 5 27.51 -10.43 15.28
N GLN A 6 27.24 -9.29 15.91
CA GLN A 6 26.21 -9.15 16.93
C GLN A 6 24.91 -9.78 16.41
N VAL A 7 24.55 -10.94 16.96
CA VAL A 7 23.26 -11.56 16.70
C VAL A 7 22.25 -10.76 17.52
N VAL A 8 21.72 -9.71 16.90
CA VAL A 8 20.61 -8.93 17.47
C VAL A 8 19.41 -9.85 17.54
N HIS A 9 19.19 -10.46 18.70
CA HIS A 9 18.01 -11.26 19.05
C HIS A 9 16.77 -10.34 19.06
N ASP A 10 15.98 -10.39 18.01
CA ASP A 10 14.83 -9.52 17.76
C ASP A 10 13.51 -10.06 18.35
N GLY A 11 13.56 -11.00 19.31
CA GLY A 11 12.36 -11.58 19.94
C GLY A 11 11.52 -12.46 19.00
N TRP A 12 12.06 -12.76 17.80
CA TRP A 12 11.40 -13.55 16.75
C TRP A 12 11.94 -14.98 16.62
N ASP A 13 13.03 -15.28 17.32
CA ASP A 13 13.60 -16.63 17.35
C ASP A 13 12.65 -17.65 17.99
N GLU A 14 11.69 -17.17 18.79
CA GLU A 14 10.59 -17.97 19.35
C GLU A 14 9.65 -18.54 18.28
N TYR A 15 9.55 -17.89 17.11
CA TYR A 15 8.69 -18.33 16.00
C TYR A 15 9.48 -18.96 14.84
N ALA A 16 10.80 -19.07 14.95
CA ALA A 16 11.68 -19.63 13.91
C ALA A 16 11.32 -21.07 13.54
N ASN A 17 10.74 -21.84 14.47
CA ASN A 17 10.30 -23.21 14.26
C ASN A 17 8.92 -23.34 13.59
N LYS A 18 8.19 -22.23 13.36
CA LYS A 18 6.92 -22.29 12.61
C LYS A 18 7.19 -22.23 11.12
N ARG A 19 6.56 -23.14 10.36
CA ARG A 19 6.65 -23.35 8.89
C ARG A 19 6.40 -22.11 8.00
N ILE A 20 6.08 -20.97 8.61
CA ILE A 20 5.80 -19.68 7.98
C ILE A 20 7.11 -18.89 7.75
N TYR A 21 8.14 -19.10 8.59
CA TYR A 21 9.41 -18.39 8.49
C TYR A 21 10.38 -19.12 7.54
N LYS A 22 10.55 -18.59 6.32
CA LYS A 22 11.65 -18.99 5.44
C LYS A 22 12.86 -18.13 5.80
N SER A 23 14.05 -18.72 5.91
CA SER A 23 15.28 -17.98 6.26
C SER A 23 15.42 -16.73 5.39
N ARG A 24 15.84 -15.61 5.99
CA ARG A 24 16.08 -14.32 5.32
C ARG A 24 17.27 -14.47 4.36
N GLY A 25 17.07 -15.18 3.25
CA GLY A 25 18.06 -15.30 2.19
C GLY A 25 18.23 -13.97 1.48
N LYS A 26 19.41 -13.76 0.87
CA LYS A 26 19.74 -12.55 0.10
C LYS A 26 18.58 -12.13 -0.81
N ILE A 27 18.24 -10.85 -0.81
CA ILE A 27 17.19 -10.33 -1.70
C ILE A 27 17.69 -10.40 -3.14
N GLY A 28 17.16 -11.40 -3.87
CA GLY A 28 17.37 -11.53 -5.31
C GLY A 28 16.67 -10.43 -6.10
N ILE A 29 17.14 -10.19 -7.33
CA ILE A 29 16.64 -9.15 -8.23
C ILE A 29 15.12 -9.25 -8.45
N TRP A 30 14.58 -10.46 -8.53
CA TRP A 30 13.15 -10.73 -8.74
C TRP A 30 12.25 -10.28 -7.59
N ARG A 31 12.74 -10.38 -6.35
CA ARG A 31 11.99 -9.90 -5.17
C ARG A 31 12.00 -8.38 -5.11
N SER A 32 13.14 -7.78 -5.46
CA SER A 32 13.28 -6.32 -5.58
C SER A 32 12.36 -5.76 -6.68
N LEU A 33 12.31 -6.44 -7.84
CA LEU A 33 11.46 -6.05 -8.96
C LEU A 33 9.97 -6.16 -8.60
N GLY A 34 9.55 -7.28 -8.00
CA GLY A 34 8.17 -7.48 -7.54
C GLY A 34 7.74 -6.43 -6.50
N PHE A 35 8.66 -6.02 -5.62
CA PHE A 35 8.44 -4.91 -4.70
C PHE A 35 8.28 -3.56 -5.43
N GLY A 36 9.14 -3.27 -6.41
CA GLY A 36 9.12 -2.05 -7.21
C GLY A 36 7.89 -1.89 -8.10
N VAL A 37 7.28 -2.99 -8.59
CA VAL A 37 6.06 -2.92 -9.42
C VAL A 37 4.91 -2.21 -8.71
N PHE A 38 4.72 -2.47 -7.41
CA PHE A 38 3.70 -1.76 -6.64
C PHE A 38 4.05 -0.27 -6.46
N SER A 39 5.33 0.06 -6.23
CA SER A 39 5.81 1.45 -6.20
C SER A 39 5.39 2.19 -7.47
N PHE A 40 5.75 1.61 -8.62
CA PHE A 40 5.46 2.15 -9.94
C PHE A 40 3.96 2.33 -10.17
N PHE A 41 3.16 1.33 -9.80
CA PHE A 41 1.70 1.42 -9.90
C PHE A 41 1.14 2.55 -9.03
N SER A 42 1.57 2.63 -7.76
CA SER A 42 1.05 3.61 -6.80
C SER A 42 1.36 5.06 -7.22
N ILE A 43 2.58 5.32 -7.72
CA ILE A 43 2.97 6.65 -8.17
C ILE A 43 2.29 7.01 -9.50
N SER A 44 2.13 6.05 -10.41
CA SER A 44 1.41 6.25 -11.66
C SER A 44 -0.06 6.57 -11.42
N MET A 45 -0.70 5.86 -10.49
CA MET A 45 -2.09 6.13 -10.09
C MET A 45 -2.25 7.53 -9.48
N GLN A 46 -1.35 7.94 -8.59
CA GLN A 46 -1.37 9.29 -8.03
C GLN A 46 -1.22 10.37 -9.11
N GLY A 47 -0.33 10.16 -10.09
CA GLY A 47 -0.16 11.05 -11.24
C GLY A 47 -1.41 11.14 -12.11
N LEU A 48 -2.02 10.00 -12.44
CA LEU A 48 -3.26 9.95 -13.23
C LEU A 48 -4.43 10.63 -12.51
N VAL A 49 -4.59 10.39 -11.21
CA VAL A 49 -5.63 11.04 -10.42
C VAL A 49 -5.40 12.54 -10.31
N GLY A 50 -4.16 12.97 -10.10
CA GLY A 50 -3.81 14.39 -9.96
C GLY A 50 -3.93 15.20 -11.26
N ALA A 51 -3.56 14.60 -12.41
CA ALA A 51 -3.50 15.32 -13.68
C ALA A 51 -4.73 15.08 -14.58
N TRP A 52 -5.30 13.87 -14.58
CA TRP A 52 -6.29 13.45 -15.58
C TRP A 52 -7.71 13.30 -15.03
N LEU A 53 -7.87 12.90 -13.77
CA LEU A 53 -9.21 12.60 -13.24
C LEU A 53 -10.14 13.82 -13.21
N MET A 54 -9.60 15.01 -12.91
CA MET A 54 -10.38 16.26 -12.97
C MET A 54 -10.91 16.52 -14.39
N PHE A 55 -10.04 16.38 -15.40
CA PHE A 55 -10.43 16.51 -16.81
C PHE A 55 -11.48 15.48 -17.21
N PHE A 56 -11.34 14.24 -16.72
CA PHE A 56 -12.33 13.20 -16.96
C PHE A 56 -13.71 13.55 -16.39
N TYR A 57 -13.76 14.05 -15.16
CA TYR A 57 -15.00 14.48 -14.52
C TYR A 57 -15.67 15.65 -15.24
N THR A 58 -14.91 16.65 -15.68
CA THR A 58 -15.49 17.81 -16.35
C THR A 58 -15.93 17.51 -17.78
N THR A 59 -15.13 16.75 -18.53
CA THR A 59 -15.33 16.57 -19.98
C THR A 59 -16.23 15.39 -20.32
N PHE A 60 -16.11 14.26 -19.59
CA PHE A 60 -16.84 13.03 -19.93
C PHE A 60 -18.01 12.75 -18.99
N ALA A 61 -17.91 13.12 -17.72
CA ALA A 61 -19.01 12.96 -16.76
C ALA A 61 -19.96 14.17 -16.72
N GLY A 62 -19.59 15.29 -17.36
CA GLY A 62 -20.38 16.51 -17.38
C GLY A 62 -20.52 17.20 -16.00
N LEU A 63 -19.61 16.89 -15.07
CA LEU A 63 -19.59 17.51 -13.74
C LEU A 63 -19.01 18.92 -13.83
N SER A 64 -19.48 19.82 -12.96
CA SER A 64 -18.84 21.13 -12.84
C SER A 64 -17.46 20.99 -12.15
N ALA A 65 -16.54 21.90 -12.46
CA ALA A 65 -15.23 21.94 -11.80
C ALA A 65 -15.36 22.05 -10.25
N GLY A 66 -16.40 22.76 -9.77
CA GLY A 66 -16.68 22.86 -8.33
C GLY A 66 -17.08 21.52 -7.70
N GLN A 67 -17.88 20.72 -8.41
CA GLN A 67 -18.23 19.36 -7.95
C GLN A 67 -17.01 18.45 -7.91
N GLY A 68 -16.18 18.47 -8.96
CA GLY A 68 -14.92 17.71 -9.00
C GLY A 68 -13.96 18.09 -7.86
N ALA A 69 -13.76 19.39 -7.63
CA ALA A 69 -12.94 19.87 -6.52
C ALA A 69 -13.47 19.44 -5.15
N THR A 70 -14.80 19.41 -4.98
CA THR A 70 -15.43 18.94 -3.75
C THR A 70 -15.17 17.45 -3.51
N ILE A 71 -15.25 16.61 -4.55
CA ILE A 71 -14.91 15.18 -4.45
C ILE A 71 -13.45 15.00 -4.01
N PHE A 72 -12.53 15.74 -4.62
CA PHE A 72 -11.11 15.70 -4.22
C PHE A 72 -10.89 16.13 -2.78
N LEU A 73 -11.56 17.21 -2.35
CA LEU A 73 -11.44 17.72 -0.99
C LEU A 73 -11.95 16.70 0.03
N ILE A 74 -13.13 16.13 -0.19
CA ILE A 74 -13.71 15.11 0.69
C ILE A 74 -12.81 13.87 0.72
N GLY A 75 -12.30 13.43 -0.43
CA GLY A 75 -11.40 12.28 -0.48
C GLY A 75 -10.08 12.53 0.26
N ARG A 76 -9.53 13.74 0.23
CA ARG A 76 -8.33 14.08 1.02
C ARG A 76 -8.58 14.07 2.52
N VAL A 77 -9.74 14.53 2.97
CA VAL A 77 -10.13 14.44 4.38
C VAL A 77 -10.30 12.99 4.80
N ALA A 78 -10.99 12.18 4.00
CA ALA A 78 -11.16 10.75 4.27
C ALA A 78 -9.81 10.01 4.29
N ASP A 79 -8.93 10.32 3.34
CA ASP A 79 -7.58 9.76 3.27
C ASP A 79 -6.76 10.04 4.53
N ALA A 80 -6.81 11.27 5.03
CA ALA A 80 -6.14 11.66 6.27
C ALA A 80 -6.67 10.86 7.48
N ILE A 81 -7.99 10.69 7.57
CA ILE A 81 -8.62 9.88 8.63
C ILE A 81 -8.19 8.43 8.52
N VAL A 82 -8.25 7.85 7.32
CA VAL A 82 -7.84 6.46 7.07
C VAL A 82 -6.37 6.28 7.40
N SER A 83 -5.51 7.22 7.03
CA SER A 83 -4.08 7.16 7.32
C SER A 83 -3.80 7.18 8.83
N LEU A 84 -4.53 7.99 9.61
CA LEU A 84 -4.45 8.00 11.07
C LEU A 84 -4.94 6.68 11.68
N VAL A 85 -6.11 6.20 11.24
CA VAL A 85 -6.70 4.94 11.71
C VAL A 85 -5.81 3.76 11.35
N MET A 86 -5.29 3.73 10.13
CA MET A 86 -4.45 2.66 9.62
C MET A 86 -3.05 2.68 10.24
N GLY A 87 -2.52 3.85 10.61
CA GLY A 87 -1.33 3.95 11.46
C GLY A 87 -1.54 3.29 12.81
N ASN A 88 -2.67 3.58 13.47
CA ASN A 88 -3.02 2.95 14.75
C ASN A 88 -3.28 1.44 14.63
N ILE A 89 -3.97 1.02 13.55
CA ILE A 89 -4.22 -0.39 13.26
C ILE A 89 -2.91 -1.09 12.95
N SER A 90 -2.01 -0.52 12.14
CA SER A 90 -0.70 -1.06 11.80
C SER A 90 0.09 -1.46 13.05
N ASP A 91 0.11 -0.58 14.05
CA ASP A 91 0.80 -0.83 15.32
C ASP A 91 0.07 -1.88 16.17
N ASN A 92 -1.27 -1.96 16.06
CA ASN A 92 -2.12 -2.90 16.81
C ASN A 92 -2.45 -4.23 16.08
N ILE A 93 -1.94 -4.46 14.86
CA ILE A 93 -2.14 -5.72 14.09
C ILE A 93 -1.63 -6.94 14.87
N TYR A 94 -0.74 -6.75 15.86
CA TYR A 94 -0.30 -7.80 16.78
C TYR A 94 -1.42 -8.46 17.60
N LYS A 95 -2.58 -7.80 17.77
CA LYS A 95 -3.68 -8.34 18.58
C LYS A 95 -4.56 -9.37 17.85
N TYR A 96 -4.59 -9.37 16.51
CA TYR A 96 -5.57 -10.16 15.75
C TYR A 96 -5.04 -11.52 15.27
N LYS A 97 -5.83 -12.59 15.53
CA LYS A 97 -5.51 -14.01 15.19
C LYS A 97 -5.23 -14.24 13.69
N LEU A 98 -5.85 -13.45 12.80
CA LEU A 98 -5.64 -13.54 11.34
C LEU A 98 -4.24 -13.05 10.90
N GLY A 99 -3.72 -11.98 11.52
CA GLY A 99 -2.35 -11.48 11.25
C GLY A 99 -1.24 -12.47 11.64
N ARG A 100 -1.53 -13.39 12.56
CA ARG A 100 -0.63 -14.50 12.95
C ARG A 100 -0.68 -15.72 12.03
N MET A 101 -1.73 -15.90 11.23
CA MET A 101 -1.97 -17.12 10.46
C MET A 101 -1.50 -17.03 9.00
N PHE A 102 -1.69 -15.88 8.34
CA PHE A 102 -1.31 -15.66 6.93
C PHE A 102 -0.04 -14.80 6.75
N GLY A 103 0.54 -14.34 7.85
CA GLY A 103 1.72 -13.48 7.84
C GLY A 103 1.39 -11.99 7.74
N ARG A 104 2.17 -11.20 8.47
CA ARG A 104 1.98 -9.78 8.84
C ARG A 104 1.57 -8.82 7.71
N ARG A 105 2.01 -9.08 6.47
CA ARG A 105 1.81 -8.20 5.31
C ARG A 105 1.31 -8.87 4.02
N HIS A 106 1.34 -10.20 3.92
CA HIS A 106 0.83 -10.92 2.76
C HIS A 106 -0.69 -10.80 2.61
N ILE A 107 -1.43 -10.61 3.72
CA ILE A 107 -2.87 -10.36 3.70
C ILE A 107 -3.17 -9.04 2.98
N PHE A 108 -2.38 -7.98 3.20
CA PHE A 108 -2.57 -6.70 2.52
C PHE A 108 -2.31 -6.83 1.02
N ILE A 109 -1.29 -7.58 0.61
CA ILE A 109 -1.00 -7.85 -0.81
C ILE A 109 -2.11 -8.72 -1.45
N LEU A 110 -2.63 -9.70 -0.72
CA LEU A 110 -3.76 -10.55 -1.17
C LEU A 110 -5.06 -9.77 -1.32
N ILE A 111 -5.30 -8.78 -0.44
CA ILE A 111 -6.44 -7.84 -0.55
C ILE A 111 -6.17 -6.78 -1.64
N ALA A 112 -4.90 -6.45 -1.90
CA ALA A 112 -4.50 -5.49 -2.93
C ALA A 112 -4.90 -5.92 -4.34
N ALA A 113 -4.75 -7.21 -4.64
CA ALA A 113 -5.01 -7.76 -5.96
C ALA A 113 -6.46 -7.49 -6.43
N PRO A 114 -7.53 -7.78 -5.65
CA PRO A 114 -8.88 -7.42 -6.03
C PRO A 114 -9.17 -5.91 -5.90
N SER A 115 -8.52 -5.16 -5.00
CA SER A 115 -8.79 -3.72 -4.87
C SER A 115 -8.34 -2.90 -6.07
N VAL A 116 -7.32 -3.36 -6.81
CA VAL A 116 -6.92 -2.71 -8.08
C VAL A 116 -8.04 -2.76 -9.12
N LEU A 117 -8.89 -3.80 -9.12
CA LEU A 117 -10.03 -3.88 -10.05
C LEU A 117 -11.10 -2.84 -9.72
N VAL A 118 -11.25 -2.46 -8.45
CA VAL A 118 -12.18 -1.39 -8.03
C VAL A 118 -11.69 -0.02 -8.52
N ALA A 119 -10.39 0.19 -8.75
CA ALA A 119 -9.89 1.44 -9.34
C ALA A 119 -10.39 1.66 -10.78
N ILE A 120 -10.75 0.59 -11.50
CA ILE A 120 -11.32 0.68 -12.86
C ILE A 120 -12.71 1.32 -12.83
N THR A 121 -13.49 1.12 -11.75
CA THR A 121 -14.87 1.62 -11.67
C THR A 121 -14.95 3.14 -11.56
N MET A 122 -13.85 3.81 -11.18
CA MET A 122 -13.73 5.27 -11.12
C MET A 122 -13.75 5.93 -12.50
N TRP A 123 -13.38 5.19 -13.56
CA TRP A 123 -13.27 5.67 -14.94
C TRP A 123 -14.50 5.38 -15.79
N VAL A 124 -15.62 4.98 -15.16
CA VAL A 124 -16.88 4.74 -15.86
C VAL A 124 -17.60 6.07 -16.08
N ALA A 125 -17.90 6.41 -17.34
CA ALA A 125 -18.56 7.66 -17.73
C ALA A 125 -20.09 7.55 -17.65
N GLY A 126 -20.77 8.70 -17.49
CA GLY A 126 -22.23 8.81 -17.58
C GLY A 126 -23.02 8.48 -16.29
N MET A 127 -22.37 8.51 -15.13
CA MET A 127 -23.00 8.22 -13.84
C MET A 127 -23.26 9.47 -12.99
N SER A 128 -24.01 9.31 -11.89
CA SER A 128 -24.35 10.41 -10.98
C SER A 128 -23.14 10.90 -10.16
N PHE A 129 -23.18 12.16 -9.71
CA PHE A 129 -22.20 12.74 -8.78
C PHE A 129 -21.89 11.84 -7.57
N TRP A 130 -22.92 11.24 -6.96
CA TRP A 130 -22.76 10.36 -5.80
C TRP A 130 -21.96 9.10 -6.11
N TYR A 131 -22.07 8.59 -7.33
CA TYR A 131 -21.27 7.44 -7.76
C TYR A 131 -19.79 7.79 -7.81
N TYR A 132 -19.43 8.95 -8.39
CA TYR A 132 -18.04 9.41 -8.44
C TYR A 132 -17.48 9.69 -7.04
N LEU A 133 -18.29 10.27 -6.15
CA LEU A 133 -17.88 10.50 -4.76
C LEU A 133 -17.61 9.19 -4.02
N ILE A 134 -18.53 8.22 -4.08
CA ILE A 134 -18.40 6.94 -3.36
C ILE A 134 -17.24 6.12 -3.93
N THR A 135 -17.14 6.01 -5.25
CA THR A 135 -16.06 5.26 -5.89
C THR A 135 -14.69 5.88 -5.61
N TYR A 136 -14.58 7.21 -5.66
CA TYR A 136 -13.35 7.90 -5.30
C TYR A 136 -12.95 7.62 -3.85
N LEU A 137 -13.89 7.72 -2.90
CA LEU A 137 -13.61 7.44 -1.49
C LEU A 137 -13.15 6.00 -1.27
N ILE A 138 -13.84 5.02 -1.85
CA ILE A 138 -13.47 3.61 -1.73
C ILE A 138 -12.06 3.39 -2.27
N VAL A 139 -11.75 3.91 -3.47
CA VAL A 139 -10.43 3.75 -4.09
C VAL A 139 -9.35 4.41 -3.24
N THR A 140 -9.57 5.63 -2.75
CA THR A 140 -8.62 6.32 -1.88
C THR A 140 -8.35 5.54 -0.60
N VAL A 141 -9.39 5.12 0.13
CA VAL A 141 -9.26 4.32 1.37
C VAL A 141 -8.47 3.04 1.12
N LEU A 142 -8.79 2.33 0.03
CA LEU A 142 -8.11 1.09 -0.32
C LEU A 142 -6.64 1.33 -0.64
N MET A 143 -6.31 2.34 -1.45
CA MET A 143 -4.93 2.64 -1.83
C MET A 143 -4.07 3.01 -0.60
N SER A 144 -4.59 3.82 0.31
CA SER A 144 -3.85 4.25 1.50
C SER A 144 -3.63 3.09 2.48
N THR A 145 -4.61 2.20 2.60
CA THR A 145 -4.49 0.96 3.40
C THR A 145 -3.38 0.04 2.87
N LEU A 146 -3.10 0.08 1.56
CA LEU A 146 -2.05 -0.73 0.93
C LEU A 146 -0.68 -0.06 0.97
N GLN A 147 -0.64 1.26 0.81
CA GLN A 147 0.60 2.03 0.77
C GLN A 147 1.36 1.96 2.11
N ILE A 148 0.65 2.07 3.24
CA ILE A 148 1.27 2.09 4.58
C ILE A 148 2.08 0.79 4.89
N PRO A 149 1.51 -0.43 4.73
CA PRO A 149 2.28 -1.66 4.90
C PRO A 149 3.40 -1.84 3.86
N TRP A 150 3.22 -1.32 2.65
CA TRP A 150 4.23 -1.43 1.60
C TRP A 150 5.47 -0.58 1.88
N GLU A 151 5.30 0.65 2.36
CA GLU A 151 6.41 1.55 2.71
C GLU A 151 7.26 1.00 3.87
N THR A 152 6.63 0.24 4.76
CA THR A 152 7.29 -0.37 5.92
C THR A 152 7.90 -1.75 5.61
N LEU A 153 7.60 -2.35 4.45
CA LEU A 153 8.05 -3.68 4.03
C LEU A 153 9.58 -3.82 3.88
N PRO A 154 10.31 -2.88 3.25
CA PRO A 154 11.76 -2.96 3.13
C PRO A 154 12.50 -3.00 4.46
N ASN A 155 11.95 -2.31 5.47
CA ASN A 155 12.54 -2.22 6.80
C ASN A 155 12.47 -3.55 7.57
N GLU A 156 11.51 -4.42 7.22
CA GLU A 156 11.39 -5.76 7.82
C GLU A 156 12.07 -6.84 7.00
N MET A 157 12.10 -6.69 5.67
CA MET A 157 12.69 -7.68 4.76
C MET A 157 14.21 -7.79 4.90
N THR A 158 14.90 -6.72 5.33
CA THR A 158 16.35 -6.74 5.49
C THR A 158 16.83 -5.97 6.71
N LYS A 159 17.81 -6.54 7.43
CA LYS A 159 18.59 -5.85 8.46
C LYS A 159 19.86 -5.18 7.92
N ASP A 160 20.37 -5.65 6.78
CA ASP A 160 21.58 -5.10 6.15
C ASP A 160 21.28 -3.79 5.42
N PHE A 161 22.05 -2.75 5.74
CA PHE A 161 21.90 -1.42 5.16
C PHE A 161 22.05 -1.43 3.63
N ASN A 162 23.01 -2.19 3.10
CA ASN A 162 23.27 -2.28 1.66
C ASN A 162 22.11 -2.91 0.87
N GLU A 163 21.48 -3.95 1.41
CA GLU A 163 20.31 -4.58 0.77
C GLU A 163 19.06 -3.70 0.90
N ARG A 164 18.90 -2.95 2.00
CA ARG A 164 17.85 -1.94 2.16
C ARG A 164 18.00 -0.80 1.15
N THR A 165 19.22 -0.32 0.92
CA THR A 165 19.50 0.69 -0.12
C THR A 165 19.13 0.14 -1.49
N LYS A 166 19.51 -1.11 -1.82
CA LYS A 166 19.15 -1.74 -3.10
C LYS A 166 17.64 -1.84 -3.33
N MET A 167 16.87 -2.19 -2.30
CA MET A 167 15.40 -2.20 -2.33
C MET A 167 14.84 -0.78 -2.52
N SER A 168 15.39 0.22 -1.82
CA SER A 168 15.00 1.62 -1.97
C SER A 168 15.40 2.22 -3.33
N THR A 169 16.37 1.67 -4.04
CA THR A 169 16.74 2.09 -5.40
C THR A 169 15.86 1.44 -6.46
N THR A 170 15.24 0.30 -6.16
CA THR A 170 14.39 -0.44 -7.12
C THR A 170 12.93 0.04 -7.11
N ARG A 171 12.53 0.83 -6.10
CA ARG A 171 11.20 1.42 -5.99
C ARG A 171 11.08 2.71 -6.80
#